data_AF-A0A7S4MCX4-F1
#
_entry.id   AF-A0A7S4MCX4-F1
#
_cell.length_a   1.000
_cell.length_b   1.000
_cell.length_c   1.000
_cell.angle_alpha   90.00
_cell.angle_beta   90.00
_cell.angle_gamma   90.00
#
_symmetry.space_group_name_H-M   'P 1'
#
loop_
_entity.id
_entity.type
_entity.pdbx_description
1 polymer ?
#
loop_
_entity_poly.entity_id
_entity_poly.type
_entity_poly.pdbx_seq_one_letter_code
_entity_poly.pdbx_strand_id
1 'polypeptide(L)'
;AGIWLDPVKTKPYDLYQYFINLSDSDAKQFLPLFTFLELSDINDLVSKHEVSPHLRISQKTLALEVVKLLHGEEEANKAQTITASFFGSKDTITLDTLPSSTPRLSLPREDVIEQRLLAVV
;
A
#
# COMPACT_ATOMS: atom_id res chain seq x y z
N ALA A 1 4.44 -5.35 11.82
CA ALA A 1 3.39 -4.46 12.33
C ALA A 1 2.04 -5.03 11.91
N GLY A 2 1.03 -5.02 12.79
CA GLY A 2 -0.30 -5.54 12.45
C GLY A 2 -1.09 -4.56 11.60
N ILE A 3 -1.73 -5.04 10.53
CA ILE A 3 -2.76 -4.30 9.79
C ILE A 3 -4.12 -4.70 10.38
N TRP A 4 -5.02 -3.74 10.55
CA TRP A 4 -6.39 -4.01 10.98
C TRP A 4 -7.32 -3.81 9.78
N LEU A 5 -8.28 -4.73 9.61
CA LEU A 5 -9.34 -4.64 8.59
C LEU A 5 -10.50 -3.74 9.04
N ASP A 6 -10.43 -3.20 10.26
CA ASP A 6 -11.42 -2.29 10.81
C ASP A 6 -11.17 -0.87 10.24
N PRO A 7 -12.13 -0.29 9.51
CA PRO A 7 -11.97 1.01 8.87
C PRO A 7 -11.76 2.18 9.85
N VAL A 8 -12.09 1.97 11.13
CA VAL A 8 -11.84 2.96 12.19
C VAL A 8 -10.39 2.90 12.69
N LYS A 9 -9.71 1.75 12.51
CA LYS A 9 -8.37 1.49 13.06
C LYS A 9 -7.25 1.65 12.03
N THR A 10 -7.54 1.46 10.74
CA THR A 10 -6.54 1.62 9.68
C THR A 10 -7.06 2.59 8.62
N LYS A 11 -6.24 3.57 8.27
CA LYS A 11 -6.59 4.55 7.24
C LYS A 11 -6.61 3.87 5.86
N PRO A 12 -7.49 4.31 4.93
CA PRO A 12 -7.58 3.73 3.57
C PRO A 12 -6.22 3.66 2.86
N TYR A 13 -5.41 4.71 2.99
CA TYR A 13 -4.07 4.78 2.41
C TYR A 13 -3.09 3.74 3.00
N ASP A 14 -3.06 3.59 4.32
CA ASP A 14 -2.15 2.65 4.99
C ASP A 14 -2.50 1.21 4.62
N LEU A 15 -3.80 0.91 4.50
CA LEU A 15 -4.29 -0.38 4.04
C LEU A 15 -3.92 -0.63 2.58
N TYR A 16 -4.14 0.37 1.70
CA TYR A 16 -3.76 0.29 0.30
C TYR A 16 -2.25 0.01 0.14
N GLN A 17 -1.42 0.75 0.88
CA GLN A 17 0.03 0.64 0.84
C GLN A 17 0.52 -0.73 1.36
N TYR A 18 -0.16 -1.31 2.34
CA TYR A 18 0.12 -2.67 2.81
C TYR A 18 -0.04 -3.70 1.69
N PHE A 19 -1.19 -3.71 1.00
CA PHE A 19 -1.45 -4.63 -0.10
C PHE A 19 -0.54 -4.38 -1.30
N ILE A 20 -0.25 -3.12 -1.62
CA ILE A 20 0.74 -2.76 -2.64
C ILE A 20 2.09 -3.38 -2.32
N ASN A 21 2.51 -3.43 -1.05
CA ASN A 21 3.85 -3.90 -0.67
C ASN A 21 3.99 -5.42 -0.57
N LEU A 22 2.92 -6.20 -0.81
CA LEU A 22 2.97 -7.66 -0.79
C LEU A 22 3.88 -8.23 -1.89
N SER A 23 4.37 -9.45 -1.62
CA SER A 23 5.06 -10.24 -2.65
C SER A 23 4.07 -10.68 -3.74
N ASP A 24 4.58 -10.99 -4.92
CA ASP A 24 3.75 -11.48 -6.03
C ASP A 24 3.02 -12.78 -5.66
N SER A 25 3.67 -13.64 -4.86
CA SER A 25 3.07 -14.89 -4.37
C SER A 25 1.91 -14.63 -3.40
N ASP A 26 2.09 -13.72 -2.45
CA ASP A 26 1.05 -13.37 -1.48
C ASP A 26 -0.13 -12.71 -2.20
N ALA A 27 0.14 -11.80 -3.14
CA ALA A 27 -0.91 -11.15 -3.93
C ALA A 27 -1.77 -12.16 -4.71
N LYS A 28 -1.14 -13.16 -5.33
CA LYS A 28 -1.82 -14.25 -6.02
C LYS A 28 -2.70 -15.08 -5.09
N GLN A 29 -2.23 -15.37 -3.88
CA GLN A 29 -2.99 -16.13 -2.89
C GLN A 29 -4.14 -15.31 -2.29
N PHE A 30 -3.97 -14.00 -2.16
CA PHE A 30 -4.91 -13.12 -1.46
C PHE A 30 -6.05 -12.62 -2.36
N LEU A 31 -5.86 -12.54 -3.67
CA LEU A 31 -6.91 -12.20 -4.64
C LEU A 31 -8.21 -13.00 -4.44
N PRO A 32 -8.19 -14.36 -4.41
CA PRO A 32 -9.43 -15.13 -4.21
C PRO A 32 -9.96 -15.09 -2.76
N LEU A 33 -9.16 -14.65 -1.78
CA LEU A 33 -9.56 -14.63 -0.37
C LEU A 33 -10.23 -13.31 0.03
N PHE A 34 -9.81 -12.20 -0.57
CA PHE A 34 -10.21 -10.85 -0.16
C PHE A 34 -10.96 -10.07 -1.24
N THR A 35 -11.19 -10.66 -2.42
CA THR A 35 -11.96 -10.04 -3.49
C THR A 35 -13.11 -10.94 -3.94
N PHE A 36 -14.11 -10.35 -4.60
CA PHE A 36 -15.24 -11.06 -5.19
C PHE A 36 -15.05 -11.31 -6.71
N LEU A 37 -13.81 -11.26 -7.19
CA LEU A 37 -13.49 -11.52 -8.59
C LEU A 37 -13.67 -13.01 -8.93
N GLU A 38 -14.06 -13.31 -10.16
CA GLU A 38 -14.13 -14.70 -10.62
C GLU A 38 -12.72 -15.30 -10.76
N LEU A 39 -12.61 -16.63 -10.59
CA LEU A 39 -11.33 -17.33 -10.69
C LEU A 39 -10.70 -17.20 -12.08
N SER A 40 -11.51 -17.11 -13.13
CA SER A 40 -11.07 -16.80 -14.51
C SER A 40 -10.34 -15.46 -14.58
N ASP A 41 -10.98 -14.40 -14.06
CA ASP A 41 -10.41 -13.04 -14.06
C ASP A 41 -9.13 -12.97 -13.25
N ILE A 42 -9.08 -13.67 -12.10
CA ILE A 42 -7.88 -13.75 -11.27
C ILE A 42 -6.74 -14.43 -12.03
N ASN A 43 -7.00 -15.54 -12.73
CA ASN A 43 -5.97 -16.24 -13.51
C ASN A 43 -5.44 -15.38 -14.66
N ASP A 44 -6.32 -14.65 -15.35
CA ASP A 44 -5.94 -13.72 -16.41
C ASP A 44 -5.10 -12.55 -15.87
N LEU A 45 -5.50 -12.01 -14.70
CA LEU A 45 -4.77 -10.94 -14.03
C LEU A 45 -3.37 -11.38 -13.62
N VAL A 46 -3.25 -12.56 -13.02
CA VAL A 46 -1.97 -13.15 -12.61
C VAL A 46 -1.10 -13.41 -13.83
N SER A 47 -1.66 -13.94 -14.92
CA SER A 47 -0.91 -14.17 -16.17
C SER A 47 -0.37 -12.86 -16.76
N LYS A 48 -1.18 -11.80 -16.77
CA LYS A 48 -0.75 -10.45 -17.19
C LYS A 48 0.35 -9.90 -16.28
N HIS A 49 0.24 -10.13 -14.97
CA HIS A 49 1.24 -9.71 -14.01
C HIS A 49 2.57 -10.46 -14.19
N GLU A 50 2.55 -11.77 -14.48
CA GLU A 50 3.75 -12.56 -14.75
C GLU A 50 4.51 -12.07 -16.01
N VAL A 51 3.81 -11.54 -17.02
CA VAL A 51 4.44 -10.89 -18.18
C VAL A 51 5.09 -9.55 -17.81
N SER A 52 4.58 -8.84 -16.81
CA SER A 52 5.04 -7.49 -16.44
C SER A 52 5.00 -7.26 -14.92
N PRO A 53 5.86 -7.96 -14.16
CA PRO A 53 5.80 -7.96 -12.69
C PRO A 53 6.08 -6.57 -12.10
N HIS A 54 6.94 -5.78 -12.77
CA HIS A 54 7.28 -4.41 -12.40
C HIS A 54 6.06 -3.46 -12.37
N LEU A 55 4.96 -3.77 -13.09
CA LEU A 55 3.75 -2.96 -13.07
C LEU A 55 2.90 -3.17 -11.80
N ARG A 56 3.15 -4.25 -11.06
CA ARG A 56 2.44 -4.63 -9.82
C ARG A 56 0.92 -4.66 -9.97
N ILE A 57 0.46 -5.18 -11.10
CA ILE A 57 -0.97 -5.16 -11.49
C ILE A 57 -1.80 -5.94 -10.46
N SER A 58 -1.37 -7.15 -10.08
CA SER A 58 -2.08 -7.97 -9.09
C SER A 58 -2.19 -7.29 -7.73
N GLN A 59 -1.11 -6.68 -7.23
CA GLN A 59 -1.13 -5.95 -5.96
C GLN A 59 -2.03 -4.71 -6.02
N LYS A 60 -1.99 -3.96 -7.12
CA LYS A 60 -2.84 -2.78 -7.31
C LYS A 60 -4.32 -3.13 -7.32
N THR A 61 -4.69 -4.18 -8.06
CA THR A 61 -6.08 -4.66 -8.09
C THR A 61 -6.53 -5.14 -6.72
N LEU A 62 -5.71 -5.96 -6.04
CA LEU A 62 -6.03 -6.42 -4.69
C LEU A 62 -6.22 -5.26 -3.71
N ALA A 63 -5.29 -4.30 -3.71
CA ALA A 63 -5.35 -3.13 -2.84
C ALA A 63 -6.61 -2.29 -3.09
N LEU A 64 -6.98 -2.10 -4.36
CA LEU A 64 -8.17 -1.35 -4.74
C LEU A 64 -9.45 -2.05 -4.28
N GLU A 65 -9.60 -3.34 -4.57
CA GLU A 65 -10.79 -4.12 -4.22
C GLU A 65 -11.00 -4.19 -2.70
N VAL A 66 -9.93 -4.43 -1.93
CA VAL A 66 -10.04 -4.51 -0.46
C VAL A 66 -10.39 -3.16 0.16
N VAL A 67 -9.74 -2.07 -0.27
CA VAL A 67 -10.07 -0.74 0.25
C VAL A 67 -11.47 -0.32 -0.18
N LYS A 68 -11.89 -0.65 -1.41
CA LYS A 68 -13.24 -0.40 -1.90
C LYS A 68 -14.28 -1.12 -1.06
N LEU A 69 -14.02 -2.37 -0.69
CA LEU A 69 -14.91 -3.17 0.14
C LEU A 69 -15.10 -2.59 1.56
N LEU A 70 -14.03 -2.04 2.15
CA LEU A 70 -14.04 -1.60 3.55
C LEU A 70 -14.36 -0.11 3.74
N HIS A 71 -13.91 0.74 2.83
CA HIS A 71 -13.99 2.20 2.94
C HIS A 71 -14.80 2.86 1.81
N GLY A 72 -15.23 2.09 0.81
CA GLY A 72 -15.96 2.58 -0.35
C GLY A 72 -15.05 2.99 -1.51
N GLU A 73 -15.67 3.19 -2.67
CA GLU A 73 -14.98 3.42 -3.94
C GLU A 73 -14.22 4.75 -3.99
N GLU A 74 -14.78 5.81 -3.42
CA GLU A 74 -14.10 7.12 -3.38
C GLU A 74 -12.76 7.05 -2.64
N GLU A 75 -12.73 6.43 -1.47
CA GLU A 75 -11.53 6.33 -0.64
C GLU A 75 -10.47 5.43 -1.28
N ALA A 76 -10.89 4.34 -1.95
CA ALA A 76 -10.01 3.48 -2.72
C ALA A 76 -9.33 4.24 -3.87
N ASN A 77 -10.11 5.02 -4.62
CA ASN A 77 -9.59 5.85 -5.70
C ASN A 77 -8.65 6.94 -5.19
N LYS A 78 -8.99 7.63 -4.08
CA LYS A 78 -8.10 8.61 -3.43
C LYS A 78 -6.78 7.96 -3.03
N ALA A 79 -6.81 6.81 -2.37
CA ALA A 79 -5.61 6.08 -1.95
C ALA A 79 -4.72 5.68 -3.15
N GLN A 80 -5.34 5.22 -4.25
CA GLN A 80 -4.63 4.92 -5.49
C GLN A 80 -3.97 6.18 -6.09
N THR A 81 -4.69 7.29 -6.18
CA THR A 81 -4.16 8.56 -6.71
C THR A 81 -3.00 9.09 -5.87
N ILE A 82 -3.13 9.07 -4.55
CA ILE A 82 -2.05 9.48 -3.63
C ILE A 82 -0.82 8.61 -3.85
N THR A 83 -0.99 7.29 -3.89
CA THR A 83 0.11 6.35 -4.16
C THR A 83 0.75 6.64 -5.51
N ALA A 84 -0.04 6.86 -6.56
CA ALA A 84 0.48 7.19 -7.88
C ALA A 84 1.25 8.53 -7.91
N SER A 85 0.79 9.54 -7.18
CA SER A 85 1.48 10.84 -7.08
C SER A 85 2.85 10.72 -6.40
N PHE A 86 2.96 9.90 -5.35
CA PHE A 86 4.24 9.66 -4.67
C PHE A 86 5.30 9.00 -5.57
N PHE A 87 4.89 8.17 -6.52
CA PHE A 87 5.80 7.47 -7.44
C PHE A 87 5.88 8.09 -8.85
N GLY A 88 4.95 8.99 -9.19
CA GLY A 88 4.78 9.56 -10.53
C GLY A 88 5.37 10.96 -10.74
N SER A 89 5.72 11.68 -9.68
CA SER A 89 6.15 13.09 -9.78
C SER A 89 7.46 13.34 -9.03
N LYS A 90 8.58 13.26 -9.76
CA LYS A 90 9.56 14.35 -9.61
C LYS A 90 8.85 15.59 -10.14
N ASP A 91 8.75 16.61 -9.30
CA ASP A 91 8.20 17.94 -9.58
C ASP A 91 6.73 18.14 -9.17
N THR A 92 6.61 18.80 -8.03
CA THR A 92 5.47 19.61 -7.55
C THR A 92 4.27 18.84 -7.00
N ILE A 93 4.41 18.36 -5.78
CA ILE A 93 3.27 18.08 -4.89
C ILE A 93 2.85 19.42 -4.28
N THR A 94 1.66 19.92 -4.63
CA THR A 94 1.02 20.99 -3.85
C THR A 94 0.64 20.44 -2.48
N LEU A 95 1.17 21.08 -1.44
CA LEU A 95 1.34 20.57 -0.09
C LEU A 95 0.04 20.62 0.77
N ASP A 96 -1.14 20.47 0.17
CA ASP A 96 -2.42 20.74 0.86
C ASP A 96 -3.33 19.51 1.06
N THR A 97 -2.93 18.31 0.65
CA THR A 97 -3.74 17.08 0.79
C THR A 97 -3.14 16.00 1.71
N LEU A 98 -2.21 16.37 2.60
CA LEU A 98 -1.69 15.44 3.62
C LEU A 98 -2.48 15.57 4.95
N PRO A 99 -3.02 14.48 5.53
CA PRO A 99 -3.51 14.51 6.90
C PRO A 99 -2.33 14.74 7.87
N SER A 100 -2.44 15.77 8.71
CA SER A 100 -1.40 16.36 9.57
C SER A 100 -0.92 15.48 10.76
N SER A 101 -0.80 14.17 10.59
CA SER A 101 -0.37 13.31 11.70
C SER A 101 0.52 12.17 11.23
N THR A 102 1.68 12.54 10.67
CA THR A 102 2.91 11.75 10.78
C THR A 102 3.85 12.54 11.68
N PRO A 103 4.23 12.02 12.87
CA PRO A 103 5.31 12.64 13.64
C PRO A 103 6.60 12.47 12.81
N ARG A 104 7.03 13.57 12.20
CA ARG A 104 8.26 13.62 11.41
C ARG A 104 9.44 13.60 12.38
N LEU A 105 9.97 12.42 12.69
CA LEU A 105 11.25 12.32 13.39
C LEU A 105 12.36 12.57 12.36
N SER A 106 12.75 13.83 12.22
CA SER A 106 13.95 14.23 11.50
C SER A 106 15.14 14.13 12.44
N LEU A 107 15.79 12.97 12.51
CA LEU A 107 17.08 12.85 13.18
C LEU A 107 18.21 13.12 12.17
N PRO A 108 19.15 14.03 12.47
CA PRO A 108 20.38 14.16 11.68
C PRO A 108 21.20 12.85 11.75
N ARG A 109 21.98 12.58 10.70
CA ARG A 109 22.61 11.26 10.45
C ARG A 109 23.61 10.87 11.54
N GLU A 110 24.07 11.82 12.34
CA GLU A 110 25.09 11.65 13.36
C GLU A 110 24.59 10.90 14.62
N ASP A 111 23.27 10.90 14.91
CA ASP A 111 22.72 10.31 16.14
C ASP A 111 22.38 8.80 16.02
N VAL A 112 22.42 8.23 14.80
CA VAL A 112 22.05 6.81 14.57
C VAL A 112 23.10 5.84 15.13
N ILE A 113 24.34 6.30 15.31
CA ILE A 113 25.45 5.44 15.72
C ILE A 113 25.45 5.19 17.24
N GLU A 114 25.02 6.16 18.07
CA GLU A 114 24.98 5.97 19.53
C GLU A 114 23.85 5.05 19.99
N GLN A 115 22.69 5.06 19.32
CA GLN A 115 21.57 4.19 19.72
C GLN A 115 21.82 2.69 19.50
N ARG A 116 22.81 2.33 18.67
CA ARG A 116 23.14 0.92 18.41
C ARG A 116 24.06 0.31 19.47
N LEU A 117 24.70 1.12 20.31
CA LEU A 117 25.60 0.65 21.39
C LEU A 117 24.88 0.46 22.74
N LEU A 118 23.73 1.10 22.96
CA LEU A 118 22.94 0.97 24.19
C LEU A 118 22.01 -0.25 24.23
N ALA A 119 21.87 -0.99 23.12
CA ALA A 119 21.00 -2.17 23.04
C ALA A 119 21.75 -3.52 23.14
N VAL A 120 23.06 -3.52 23.41
CA VAL A 120 23.90 -4.75 23.48
C VAL A 120 24.80 -4.79 24.74
N VAL A 121 24.54 -3.97 25.76
CA VAL A 121 25.11 -4.15 27.12
C VAL A 121 23.99 -4.23 28.14
#